data_AF-A0A512M2E9-F1
#
_entry.id   AF-A0A512M2E9-F1
#
_cell.length_a   1.000
_cell.length_b   1.000
_cell.length_c   1.000
_cell.angle_alpha   90.00
_cell.angle_beta   90.00
_cell.angle_gamma   90.00
#
_symmetry.space_group_name_H-M   'P 1'
#
loop_
_entity.id
_entity.type
_entity.pdbx_description
1 polymer ?
#
loop_
_entity_poly.entity_id
_entity_poly.type
_entity_poly.pdbx_seq_one_letter_code
_entity_poly.pdbx_strand_id
1 'polypeptide(L)'
;MAALDLCRKQRATLLIAKLDRLARNVHFISGLLEANVSFVAVDQPTKDRFMMHVQAAFAEEEARRISLRTREALAAAKRRGVVIGATGSVLAQQHKQQAADLAERFRPYFQRLAHQGVRTTAGFRDGLNAEHVPGPGGGSWHLPNTYRTLKRLHMLDHLVRLHPSPTNRLQLAN
;
A
#
# COMPACT_ATOMS: atom_id res chain seq x y z
N MET A 1 -17.85 -1.44 10.48
CA MET A 1 -19.30 -1.23 10.21
C MET A 1 -20.24 -1.97 11.18
N ALA A 2 -19.78 -2.99 11.93
CA ALA A 2 -20.66 -3.78 12.83
C ALA A 2 -21.51 -2.96 13.83
N ALA A 3 -20.96 -1.89 14.41
CA ALA A 3 -21.70 -1.04 15.35
C ALA A 3 -22.85 -0.27 14.71
N LEU A 4 -22.66 0.25 13.48
CA LEU A 4 -23.71 0.97 12.76
C LEU A 4 -24.84 0.03 12.33
N ASP A 5 -24.50 -1.18 11.90
CA ASP A 5 -25.49 -2.19 11.51
C ASP A 5 -26.30 -2.68 12.71
N LEU A 6 -25.68 -2.81 13.88
CA LEU A 6 -26.39 -3.12 15.12
C LEU A 6 -27.37 -2.01 15.50
N CYS A 7 -26.92 -0.74 15.45
CA CYS A 7 -27.77 0.41 15.76
C CYS A 7 -28.96 0.53 14.79
N ARG A 8 -28.75 0.26 13.49
CA ARG A 8 -29.85 0.20 12.50
C ARG A 8 -30.87 -0.89 12.86
N LYS A 9 -30.41 -2.10 13.16
CA LYS A 9 -31.28 -3.24 13.51
C LYS A 9 -32.09 -2.99 14.78
N GLN A 10 -31.48 -2.34 15.76
CA GLN A 10 -32.08 -2.13 17.08
C GLN A 10 -32.77 -0.77 17.23
N ARG A 11 -32.77 0.08 16.18
CA ARG A 11 -33.19 1.49 16.25
C ARG A 11 -32.55 2.23 17.43
N ALA A 12 -31.31 1.89 17.74
CA ALA A 12 -30.58 2.42 18.88
C ALA A 12 -29.80 3.69 18.51
N THR A 13 -29.61 4.57 19.49
CA THR A 13 -28.80 5.78 19.32
C THR A 13 -27.32 5.46 19.59
N LEU A 14 -26.45 5.76 18.64
CA LEU A 14 -25.01 5.55 18.78
C LEU A 14 -24.40 6.67 19.64
N LEU A 15 -23.79 6.31 20.77
CA LEU A 15 -23.06 7.26 21.60
C LEU A 15 -21.59 7.34 21.18
N ILE A 16 -21.11 8.55 20.94
CA ILE A 16 -19.74 8.83 20.53
C ILE A 16 -19.07 9.63 21.64
N ALA A 17 -18.02 9.08 22.24
CA ALA A 17 -17.36 9.73 23.37
C ALA A 17 -16.73 11.09 23.02
N LYS A 18 -16.18 11.22 21.80
CA LYS A 18 -15.49 12.43 21.33
C LYS A 18 -15.57 12.53 19.81
N LEU A 19 -16.22 13.59 19.30
CA LEU A 19 -16.44 13.79 17.86
C LEU A 19 -15.14 14.11 17.12
N ASP A 20 -14.15 14.71 17.79
CA ASP A 20 -12.85 15.10 17.21
C ASP A 20 -12.10 13.93 16.55
N ARG A 21 -12.28 12.72 17.09
CA ARG A 21 -11.62 11.51 16.58
C ARG A 21 -12.27 10.98 15.31
N LEU A 22 -13.57 11.21 15.14
CA LEU A 22 -14.33 10.82 13.96
C LEU A 22 -14.29 11.90 12.88
N ALA A 23 -14.32 13.18 13.27
CA ALA A 23 -14.33 14.33 12.38
C ALA A 23 -13.05 14.48 11.55
N ARG A 24 -11.93 13.88 11.98
CA ARG A 24 -10.69 13.82 11.18
C ARG A 24 -10.82 12.96 9.92
N ASN A 25 -11.85 12.11 9.83
CA ASN A 25 -12.15 11.33 8.65
C ASN A 25 -13.51 11.78 8.09
N VAL A 26 -13.47 12.74 7.18
CA VAL A 26 -14.65 13.33 6.53
C VAL A 26 -15.51 12.26 5.86
N HIS A 27 -14.90 11.24 5.24
CA HIS A 27 -15.62 10.10 4.65
C HIS A 27 -16.39 9.28 5.69
N PHE A 28 -15.85 9.16 6.90
CA PHE A 28 -16.52 8.45 7.99
C PHE A 28 -17.75 9.21 8.50
N ILE A 29 -17.66 10.55 8.62
CA ILE A 29 -18.81 11.38 9.01
C ILE A 29 -19.91 11.33 7.93
N SER A 30 -19.56 11.46 6.65
CA SER A 30 -20.53 11.33 5.55
C SER A 30 -21.23 9.97 5.60
N GLY A 31 -20.48 8.88 5.71
CA GLY A 31 -21.05 7.53 5.78
C GLY A 31 -21.92 7.30 7.02
N LEU A 32 -21.59 7.92 8.15
CA LEU A 32 -22.41 7.87 9.37
C LEU A 32 -23.72 8.65 9.22
N LEU A 33 -23.69 9.76 8.48
CA LEU A 33 -24.87 10.57 8.18
C LEU A 33 -25.78 9.92 7.13
N GLU A 34 -25.20 9.27 6.11
CA GLU A 34 -25.91 8.44 5.12
C GLU A 34 -26.54 7.20 5.76
N ALA A 35 -25.92 6.68 6.83
CA ALA A 35 -26.41 5.50 7.53
C ALA A 35 -27.77 5.69 8.22
N ASN A 36 -28.27 6.93 8.31
CA ASN A 36 -29.54 7.31 8.93
C ASN A 36 -29.74 6.75 10.35
N VAL A 37 -28.64 6.59 11.09
CA VAL A 37 -28.64 6.16 12.50
C VAL A 37 -28.60 7.40 13.38
N SER A 38 -29.46 7.46 14.39
CA SER A 38 -29.39 8.49 15.43
C SER A 38 -28.09 8.33 16.21
N PHE A 39 -27.35 9.42 16.42
CA PHE A 39 -26.13 9.38 17.22
C PHE A 39 -25.98 10.66 18.04
N VAL A 40 -25.33 10.56 19.19
CA VAL A 40 -25.06 11.67 20.09
C VAL A 40 -23.59 11.67 20.43
N ALA A 41 -22.95 12.81 20.23
CA ALA A 41 -21.59 13.04 20.67
C ALA A 41 -21.61 13.53 22.12
N VAL A 42 -21.01 12.77 23.05
CA VAL A 42 -21.03 13.07 24.49
C VAL A 42 -20.30 14.38 24.80
N ASP A 43 -19.29 14.73 24.01
CA ASP A 43 -18.58 16.00 24.09
C ASP A 43 -19.39 17.19 23.52
N GLN A 44 -20.37 16.92 22.65
CA GLN A 44 -21.19 17.94 22.00
C GLN A 44 -22.67 17.48 21.91
N PRO A 45 -23.35 17.32 23.06
CA PRO A 45 -24.65 16.63 23.14
C PRO A 45 -25.81 17.43 22.51
N THR A 46 -25.63 18.73 22.27
CA THR A 46 -26.64 19.64 21.72
C THR A 46 -26.50 19.90 20.21
N LYS A 47 -25.47 19.35 19.55
CA LYS A 47 -25.32 19.55 18.11
C LYS A 47 -26.39 18.79 17.34
N ASP A 48 -27.26 19.53 16.69
CA ASP A 48 -28.24 19.00 15.75
C ASP A 48 -27.53 18.36 14.54
N ARG A 49 -28.10 17.26 14.02
CA ARG A 49 -27.59 16.50 12.87
C ARG A 49 -27.35 17.39 11.66
N PHE A 50 -28.20 18.39 11.45
CA PHE A 50 -28.05 19.41 10.42
C PHE A 50 -26.73 20.18 10.54
N MET A 51 -26.38 20.63 11.75
CA MET A 51 -25.15 21.39 11.98
C MET A 51 -23.90 20.54 11.70
N MET A 52 -23.97 19.24 11.96
CA MET A 52 -22.88 18.32 11.61
C MET A 52 -22.74 18.13 10.09
N HIS A 53 -23.84 18.07 9.33
CA HIS A 53 -23.80 18.05 7.87
C HIS A 53 -23.11 19.31 7.30
N VAL A 54 -23.49 20.48 7.81
CA VAL A 54 -22.91 21.75 7.38
C VAL A 54 -21.41 21.80 7.68
N GLN A 55 -21.01 21.35 8.88
CA GLN A 55 -19.59 21.32 9.27
C GLN A 55 -18.76 20.32 8.46
N ALA A 56 -19.31 19.14 8.16
CA ALA A 56 -18.64 18.15 7.33
C ALA A 56 -18.45 18.65 5.90
N ALA A 57 -19.49 19.22 5.29
CA ALA A 57 -19.43 19.81 3.95
C ALA A 57 -18.42 20.97 3.89
N PHE A 58 -18.38 21.82 4.93
CA PHE A 58 -17.40 22.90 5.02
C PHE A 58 -15.97 22.38 5.13
N ALA A 59 -15.74 21.35 5.95
CA ALA A 59 -14.42 20.73 6.10
C ALA A 59 -13.94 20.07 4.79
N GLU A 60 -14.84 19.42 4.05
CA GLU A 60 -14.54 18.85 2.74
C GLU A 60 -14.15 19.93 1.72
N GLU A 61 -14.93 21.01 1.66
CA GLU A 61 -14.67 22.14 0.77
C GLU A 61 -13.34 22.83 1.11
N GLU A 62 -13.01 23.00 2.39
CA GLU A 62 -11.73 23.58 2.81
C GLU A 62 -10.56 22.68 2.41
N ALA A 63 -10.67 21.36 2.63
CA ALA A 63 -9.66 20.40 2.18
C ALA A 63 -9.46 20.46 0.65
N ARG A 64 -10.57 20.54 -0.11
CA ARG A 64 -10.55 20.70 -1.56
C ARG A 64 -9.85 22.00 -1.97
N ARG A 65 -10.14 23.12 -1.30
CA ARG A 65 -9.52 24.43 -1.55
C ARG A 65 -8.03 24.43 -1.26
N ILE A 66 -7.59 23.82 -0.16
CA ILE A 66 -6.17 23.68 0.19
C ILE A 66 -5.45 22.87 -0.90
N SER A 67 -6.03 21.74 -1.31
CA SER A 67 -5.49 20.93 -2.42
C SER A 67 -5.41 21.73 -3.71
N LEU A 68 -6.46 22.48 -4.06
CA LEU A 68 -6.49 23.32 -5.26
C LEU A 68 -5.38 24.37 -5.24
N ARG A 69 -5.28 25.16 -4.16
CA ARG A 69 -4.24 26.19 -3.99
C ARG A 69 -2.84 25.59 -4.08
N THR A 70 -2.62 24.41 -3.50
CA THR A 70 -1.33 23.72 -3.57
C THR A 70 -0.99 23.33 -5.01
N ARG A 71 -1.96 22.75 -5.74
CA ARG A 71 -1.78 22.39 -7.17
C ARG A 71 -1.50 23.61 -8.03
N GLU A 72 -2.21 24.70 -7.81
CA GLU A 72 -2.00 25.96 -8.52
C GLU A 72 -0.62 26.56 -8.23
N ALA A 73 -0.20 26.56 -6.96
CA ALA A 73 1.12 27.02 -6.55
C ALA A 73 2.24 26.17 -7.18
N LEU A 74 2.10 24.84 -7.18
CA LEU A 74 3.02 23.92 -7.84
C LEU A 74 3.04 24.13 -9.36
N ALA A 75 1.89 24.31 -10.01
CA ALA A 75 1.81 24.60 -11.43
C ALA A 75 2.49 25.94 -11.77
N ALA A 76 2.30 26.98 -10.95
CA ALA A 76 2.97 28.26 -11.11
C ALA A 76 4.49 28.14 -10.90
N ALA A 77 4.93 27.40 -9.89
CA ALA A 77 6.36 27.12 -9.67
C ALA A 77 6.98 26.37 -10.86
N LYS A 78 6.28 25.38 -11.40
CA LYS A 78 6.71 24.66 -12.61
C LYS A 78 6.81 25.58 -13.83
N ARG A 79 5.85 26.50 -14.03
CA ARG A 79 5.92 27.52 -15.10
C ARG A 79 7.11 28.46 -14.94
N ARG A 80 7.50 28.78 -13.70
CA ARG A 80 8.72 29.55 -13.39
C ARG A 80 10.02 28.74 -13.53
N GLY A 81 9.95 27.47 -13.94
CA GLY A 81 11.12 26.61 -14.12
C GLY A 81 11.64 25.97 -12.82
N VAL A 82 10.91 26.06 -11.70
CA VAL A 82 11.31 25.41 -10.46
C VAL A 82 11.16 23.89 -10.58
N VAL A 83 12.24 23.16 -10.33
CA VAL A 83 12.23 21.69 -10.31
C VAL A 83 11.58 21.20 -9.03
N ILE A 84 10.35 20.71 -9.15
CA ILE A 84 9.62 20.09 -8.03
C ILE A 84 10.05 18.63 -7.90
N GLY A 85 10.36 18.19 -6.68
CA GLY A 85 10.69 16.79 -6.40
C GLY A 85 12.14 16.38 -6.68
N ALA A 86 13.06 17.34 -6.86
CA ALA A 86 14.48 17.08 -7.13
C ALA A 86 15.14 16.19 -6.06
N THR A 87 14.84 16.39 -4.77
CA THR A 87 15.35 15.53 -3.69
C THR A 87 14.81 14.10 -3.81
N GLY A 88 13.55 13.95 -4.24
CA GLY A 88 12.91 12.65 -4.41
C GLY A 88 13.55 11.83 -5.52
N SER A 89 13.95 12.45 -6.63
CA SER A 89 14.65 11.73 -7.71
C SER A 89 16.05 11.28 -7.30
N VAL A 90 16.79 12.13 -6.58
CA VAL A 90 18.11 11.77 -6.02
C VAL A 90 17.99 10.61 -5.04
N LEU A 91 17.08 10.69 -4.08
CA LEU A 91 16.84 9.62 -3.10
C LEU A 91 16.37 8.33 -3.78
N ALA A 92 15.49 8.42 -4.79
CA ALA A 92 15.04 7.25 -5.53
C ALA A 92 16.20 6.55 -6.25
N GLN A 93 17.11 7.31 -6.86
CA GLN A 93 18.29 6.76 -7.50
C GLN A 93 19.25 6.13 -6.48
N GLN A 94 19.47 6.79 -5.34
CA GLN A 94 20.28 6.24 -4.24
C GLN A 94 19.69 4.94 -3.70
N HIS A 95 18.39 4.89 -3.41
CA HIS A 95 17.71 3.67 -2.95
C HIS A 95 17.77 2.55 -3.99
N LYS A 96 17.66 2.89 -5.28
CA LYS A 96 17.81 1.92 -6.37
C LYS A 96 19.22 1.32 -6.39
N GLN A 97 20.26 2.14 -6.24
CA GLN A 97 21.64 1.69 -6.20
C GLN A 97 21.90 0.82 -4.97
N GLN A 98 21.51 1.27 -3.78
CA GLN A 98 21.64 0.51 -2.54
C GLN A 98 20.97 -0.87 -2.63
N ALA A 99 19.78 -0.93 -3.24
CA ALA A 99 19.08 -2.20 -3.44
C ALA A 99 19.76 -3.11 -4.48
N ALA A 100 20.48 -2.55 -5.45
CA ALA A 100 21.28 -3.32 -6.41
C ALA A 100 22.55 -3.87 -5.73
N ASP A 101 23.29 -3.02 -5.02
CA ASP A 101 24.49 -3.42 -4.28
C ASP A 101 24.16 -4.50 -3.23
N LEU A 102 23.03 -4.34 -2.54
CA LEU A 102 22.55 -5.33 -1.57
C LEU A 102 22.16 -6.65 -2.26
N ALA A 103 21.51 -6.60 -3.42
CA ALA A 103 21.23 -7.81 -4.19
C ALA A 103 22.53 -8.53 -4.57
N GLU A 104 23.54 -7.79 -5.01
CA GLU A 104 24.84 -8.31 -5.40
C GLU A 104 25.56 -9.03 -4.26
N ARG A 105 25.46 -8.50 -3.03
CA ARG A 105 25.95 -9.18 -1.81
C ARG A 105 25.32 -10.55 -1.58
N PHE A 106 24.06 -10.73 -2.00
CA PHE A 106 23.36 -12.00 -1.88
C PHE A 106 23.59 -12.95 -3.07
N ARG A 107 24.21 -12.49 -4.17
CA ARG A 107 24.45 -13.29 -5.39
C ARG A 107 25.06 -14.67 -5.09
N PRO A 108 26.08 -14.82 -4.23
CA PRO A 108 26.70 -16.13 -3.98
C PRO A 108 25.73 -17.17 -3.43
N TYR A 109 24.78 -16.77 -2.57
CA TYR A 109 23.77 -17.68 -2.02
C TYR A 109 22.78 -18.13 -3.09
N PHE A 110 22.31 -17.20 -3.93
CA PHE A 110 21.43 -17.54 -5.05
C PHE A 110 22.14 -18.41 -6.08
N GLN A 111 23.42 -18.17 -6.39
CA GLN A 111 24.19 -19.02 -7.30
C GLN A 111 24.39 -20.42 -6.73
N ARG A 112 24.73 -20.54 -5.44
CA ARG A 112 24.87 -21.85 -4.77
C ARG A 112 23.58 -22.66 -4.86
N LEU A 113 22.44 -22.07 -4.50
CA LEU A 113 21.13 -22.73 -4.62
C LEU A 113 20.80 -23.10 -6.07
N ALA A 114 21.18 -22.25 -7.03
CA ALA A 114 21.05 -22.59 -8.45
C ALA A 114 21.94 -23.78 -8.85
N HIS A 115 23.18 -23.88 -8.36
CA HIS A 115 24.02 -25.05 -8.60
C HIS A 115 23.46 -26.34 -7.97
N GLN A 116 22.75 -26.24 -6.85
CA GLN A 116 22.03 -27.35 -6.22
C GLN A 116 20.72 -27.74 -6.92
N GLY A 117 20.37 -27.09 -8.04
CA GLY A 117 19.19 -27.44 -8.83
C GLY A 117 17.91 -26.66 -8.49
N VAL A 118 17.97 -25.65 -7.62
CA VAL A 118 16.80 -24.81 -7.33
C VAL A 118 16.44 -23.94 -8.54
N ARG A 119 15.20 -24.03 -9.03
CA ARG A 119 14.73 -23.35 -10.26
C ARG A 119 13.43 -22.57 -10.09
N THR A 120 12.92 -22.42 -8.87
CA THR A 120 11.68 -21.67 -8.60
C THR A 120 11.93 -20.59 -7.55
N THR A 121 11.25 -19.45 -7.66
CA THR A 121 11.33 -18.37 -6.67
C THR A 121 10.99 -18.86 -5.25
N ALA A 122 10.02 -19.77 -5.13
CA ALA A 122 9.67 -20.39 -3.85
C ALA A 122 10.82 -21.26 -3.32
N GLY A 123 11.43 -22.08 -4.17
CA GLY A 123 12.58 -22.89 -3.78
C GLY A 123 13.78 -22.03 -3.35
N PHE A 124 14.03 -20.89 -4.01
CA PHE A 124 15.09 -19.97 -3.57
C PHE A 124 14.78 -19.36 -2.21
N ARG A 125 13.54 -18.93 -1.97
CA ARG A 125 13.09 -18.44 -0.66
C ARG A 125 13.31 -19.51 0.41
N ASP A 126 12.87 -20.73 0.17
CA ASP A 126 12.91 -21.82 1.13
C ASP A 126 14.35 -22.24 1.43
N GLY A 127 15.20 -22.34 0.39
CA GLY A 127 16.63 -22.62 0.55
C GLY A 127 17.36 -21.54 1.34
N LEU A 128 17.11 -20.26 1.07
CA LEU A 128 17.73 -19.15 1.81
C LEU A 128 17.29 -19.12 3.28
N ASN A 129 16.02 -19.42 3.56
CA ASN A 129 15.52 -19.50 4.93
C ASN A 129 16.07 -20.73 5.67
N ALA A 130 16.21 -21.87 4.99
CA ALA A 130 16.82 -23.07 5.56
C ALA A 130 18.31 -22.85 5.90
N GLU A 131 19.03 -22.09 5.07
CA GLU A 131 20.41 -21.66 5.32
C GLU A 131 20.53 -20.52 6.36
N HIS A 132 19.42 -20.07 6.97
CA HIS A 132 19.37 -18.97 7.93
C HIS A 132 19.99 -17.67 7.41
N VAL A 133 19.92 -17.43 6.09
CA VAL A 133 20.43 -16.21 5.48
C VAL A 133 19.46 -15.07 5.78
N PRO A 134 19.88 -14.01 6.52
CA PRO A 134 18.99 -12.89 6.81
C PRO A 134 18.63 -12.16 5.51
N GLY A 135 17.34 -11.91 5.32
CA GLY A 135 16.82 -11.15 4.20
C GLY A 135 17.21 -9.67 4.27
N PRO A 136 16.95 -8.90 3.20
CA PRO A 136 17.33 -7.48 3.10
C PRO A 136 16.88 -6.57 4.25
N GLY A 137 15.80 -6.93 4.95
CA GLY A 137 15.27 -6.20 6.11
C GLY A 137 15.66 -6.80 7.47
N GLY A 138 16.58 -7.75 7.51
CA GLY A 138 17.04 -8.42 8.74
C GLY A 138 16.18 -9.61 9.22
N GLY A 139 15.08 -9.91 8.54
CA GLY A 139 14.21 -11.06 8.83
C GLY A 139 14.28 -12.17 7.77
N SER A 140 13.30 -13.05 7.74
CA SER A 140 13.24 -14.13 6.73
C SER A 140 13.05 -13.61 5.30
N TRP A 141 13.44 -14.44 4.33
CA TRP A 141 13.12 -14.23 2.93
C TRP A 141 11.64 -14.50 2.66
N HIS A 142 11.01 -13.61 1.92
CA HIS A 142 9.63 -13.72 1.44
C HIS A 142 9.61 -13.63 -0.09
N LEU A 143 8.63 -14.27 -0.72
CA LEU A 143 8.50 -14.37 -2.19
C LEU A 143 8.71 -13.03 -2.94
N PRO A 144 8.10 -11.89 -2.52
CA PRO A 144 8.28 -10.63 -3.24
C PRO A 144 9.74 -10.14 -3.23
N ASN A 145 10.42 -10.29 -2.09
CA ASN A 145 11.80 -9.83 -1.94
C ASN A 145 12.75 -10.77 -2.68
N THR A 146 12.52 -12.09 -2.61
CA THR A 146 13.28 -13.09 -3.38
C THR A 146 13.15 -12.84 -4.89
N TYR A 147 11.93 -12.65 -5.39
CA TYR A 147 11.68 -12.32 -6.79
C TYR A 147 12.39 -11.04 -7.23
N ARG A 148 12.28 -9.96 -6.44
CA ARG A 148 12.92 -8.68 -6.74
C ARG A 148 14.44 -8.81 -6.78
N THR A 149 15.04 -9.58 -5.87
CA THR A 149 16.48 -9.84 -5.87
C THR A 149 16.90 -10.66 -7.09
N LEU A 150 16.20 -11.76 -7.41
CA LEU A 150 16.44 -12.54 -8.63
C LEU A 150 16.34 -11.69 -9.90
N LYS A 151 15.34 -10.79 -9.95
CA LYS A 151 15.16 -9.85 -11.07
C LYS A 151 16.35 -8.91 -11.20
N ARG A 152 16.84 -8.35 -10.09
CA ARG A 152 18.01 -7.45 -10.09
C ARG A 152 19.30 -8.16 -10.48
N LEU A 153 19.44 -9.43 -10.09
CA LEU A 153 20.61 -10.25 -10.41
C LEU A 153 20.60 -10.82 -11.83
N HIS A 154 19.55 -10.55 -12.61
CA HIS A 154 19.31 -11.14 -13.93
C HIS A 154 19.23 -12.69 -13.90
N MET A 155 18.77 -13.25 -12.78
CA MET A 155 18.70 -14.70 -12.57
C MET A 155 17.30 -15.29 -12.84
N LEU A 156 16.34 -14.47 -13.29
CA LEU A 156 15.01 -14.97 -13.68
C LEU A 156 15.04 -15.84 -14.93
N ASP A 157 15.99 -15.60 -15.84
CA ASP A 157 16.13 -16.38 -17.08
C ASP A 157 16.49 -17.85 -16.80
N HIS A 158 17.11 -18.12 -15.65
CA HIS A 158 17.38 -19.48 -15.19
C HIS A 158 16.12 -20.23 -14.73
N LEU A 159 15.03 -19.52 -14.46
CA LEU A 159 13.74 -20.12 -14.05
C LEU A 159 12.86 -20.45 -15.27
N VAL A 160 12.96 -19.65 -16.35
CA VAL A 160 12.06 -19.74 -17.51
C VAL A 160 12.42 -20.89 -18.46
N ARG A 161 13.70 -21.30 -18.54
CA ARG A 161 14.16 -22.28 -19.55
C ARG A 161 13.61 -23.71 -19.40
N LEU A 162 12.83 -24.04 -18.37
CA LEU A 162 12.32 -25.41 -18.16
C LEU A 162 10.84 -25.52 -17.73
N HIS A 163 10.04 -24.45 -17.85
CA HIS A 163 8.58 -24.57 -17.73
C HIS A 163 7.91 -24.44 -19.11
N PRO A 164 7.64 -25.55 -19.82
CA PRO A 164 6.51 -25.55 -20.75
C PRO A 164 5.24 -25.42 -19.91
N SER A 165 4.44 -24.39 -20.16
CA SER A 165 3.10 -24.25 -19.58
C SER A 165 2.30 -25.55 -19.81
N PRO A 166 1.61 -26.10 -18.81
CA PRO A 166 0.77 -27.29 -18.97
C PRO A 166 -0.55 -27.05 -19.74
N THR A 167 -0.61 -26.03 -20.60
CA THR A 167 -1.87 -25.57 -21.23
C THR A 167 -1.98 -25.91 -22.73
N ASN A 168 -1.06 -26.65 -23.33
CA ASN A 168 -1.18 -27.04 -24.74
C ASN A 168 -1.08 -28.55 -24.97
N ARG A 169 -1.98 -29.31 -24.33
CA ARG A 169 -2.13 -30.77 -24.56
C ARG A 169 -3.46 -31.14 -25.25
N LEU A 170 -4.17 -30.17 -25.84
CA LEU A 170 -5.47 -30.42 -26.51
C LEU A 170 -5.55 -29.95 -27.97
N GLN A 171 -4.42 -29.70 -28.66
CA GLN A 171 -4.47 -29.32 -30.08
C GLN A 171 -3.75 -30.26 -31.07
N LEU A 172 -3.29 -31.43 -30.65
CA LEU A 172 -2.78 -32.44 -31.58
C LEU A 172 -3.30 -33.83 -31.21
N ALA A 173 -4.60 -34.01 -31.43
CA ALA A 173 -5.20 -35.31 -31.73
C ALA A 173 -5.91 -35.16 -33.07
N ASN A 174 -5.15 -35.33 -34.14
CA ASN A 174 -5.59 -35.74 -35.48
C ASN A 174 -4.60 -36.78 -35.96
#